data_AF-A0A8J5S9L8-F1
#
_entry.id   AF-A0A8J5S9L8-F1
#
_cell.length_a   1.000
_cell.length_b   1.000
_cell.length_c   1.000
_cell.angle_alpha   90.00
_cell.angle_beta   90.00
_cell.angle_gamma   90.00
#
_symmetry.space_group_name_H-M   'P 1'
#
loop_
_entity.id
_entity.type
_entity.pdbx_description
1 polymer ?
#
loop_
_entity_poly.entity_id
_entity_poly.type
_entity_poly.pdbx_seq_one_letter_code
_entity_poly.pdbx_strand_id
1 'polypeptide(L)'
;MHKPSPYLVAKLRKHEALQKRCGPGTAPYAKALRQLESGGSAAAADDDCRYLVSISYNRGLGNRILAIASAFLYAVLTERALLIEQYHGDVAALFCEPFPETTWLFPDGRRFPLRILRDLDGKSKESLGNLLKNTSSSSSWSDRPPPYVYLNLEGGADFHDKLFYCDEQQRLLRGAPWLLMKTDCYLAPGLFLAPSLQGELHRMFPEKNAVFHHLGRYLFHPANAVWHNITAYHREHLAGAGKLVGIQLRVYRGETAQVSQVVLDQALSCARREKLLPAAGTNTTNATLSLSEQTTVLVTSLNPWYYERIRDELGGGVHQPSQERWQRSEDTAHDMKALSEMYLLSTCDVLLTSGMSTFGYVAQGLAGQAPWLMPRRPPWEAPATEVPDPPCVRAASPEPCFHSPSSYNCAARRNYDDIGKAAPFVRRCEDASWWIKLVDGSSQW
;
A
#
# COMPACT_ATOMS: atom_id res chain seq x y z
N MET A 1 -11.48 15.87 8.14
CA MET A 1 -11.52 15.45 6.72
C MET A 1 -10.30 16.06 6.03
N HIS A 2 -9.33 15.25 5.62
CA HIS A 2 -8.12 15.71 4.94
C HIS A 2 -8.47 16.24 3.54
N LYS A 3 -8.02 17.46 3.22
CA LYS A 3 -8.27 18.07 1.90
C LYS A 3 -6.98 18.02 1.07
N PRO A 4 -7.02 17.53 -0.18
CA PRO A 4 -5.83 17.54 -1.02
C PRO A 4 -5.39 18.98 -1.26
N SER A 5 -4.08 19.22 -1.22
CA SER A 5 -3.54 20.55 -1.51
C SER A 5 -3.84 20.95 -2.97
N PRO A 6 -4.02 22.25 -3.27
CA PRO A 6 -4.16 22.70 -4.66
C PRO A 6 -2.97 22.27 -5.54
N TYR A 7 -1.77 22.19 -4.96
CA TYR A 7 -0.57 21.74 -5.65
C TYR A 7 -0.65 20.25 -6.03
N LEU A 8 -1.11 19.39 -5.12
CA LEU A 8 -1.36 17.98 -5.44
C LEU A 8 -2.40 17.84 -6.56
N VAL A 9 -3.52 18.57 -6.48
CA VAL A 9 -4.55 18.55 -7.52
C VAL A 9 -3.94 18.93 -8.88
N ALA A 10 -3.15 20.00 -8.95
CA ALA A 10 -2.47 20.40 -10.17
C ALA A 10 -1.49 19.33 -10.70
N LYS A 11 -0.72 18.68 -9.81
CA LYS A 11 0.18 17.58 -10.18
C LYS A 11 -0.58 16.37 -10.73
N LEU A 12 -1.73 16.02 -10.16
CA LEU A 12 -2.59 14.94 -10.67
C LEU A 12 -3.13 15.27 -12.06
N ARG A 13 -3.65 16.49 -12.28
CA ARG A 13 -4.11 16.93 -13.61
C ARG A 13 -2.98 16.92 -14.65
N LYS A 14 -1.76 17.35 -14.26
CA LYS A 14 -0.58 17.25 -15.13
C LYS A 14 -0.25 15.80 -15.47
N HIS A 15 -0.38 14.88 -14.51
CA HIS A 15 -0.15 13.46 -14.74
C HIS A 15 -1.22 12.84 -15.64
N GLU A 16 -2.51 13.19 -15.49
CA GLU A 16 -3.59 12.77 -16.40
C GLU A 16 -3.27 13.18 -17.85
N ALA A 17 -2.83 14.42 -18.08
CA ALA A 17 -2.43 14.91 -19.39
C ALA A 17 -1.20 14.17 -19.95
N LEU A 18 -0.22 13.85 -19.09
CA LEU A 18 0.95 13.04 -19.45
C LEU A 18 0.52 11.62 -19.86
N GLN A 19 -0.32 10.97 -19.07
CA GLN A 19 -0.82 9.63 -19.34
C GLN A 19 -1.62 9.59 -20.64
N LYS A 20 -2.50 10.57 -20.89
CA LYS A 20 -3.26 10.67 -22.14
C LYS A 20 -2.35 10.83 -23.36
N ARG A 21 -1.28 11.61 -23.24
CA ARG A 21 -0.32 11.84 -24.34
C ARG A 21 0.59 10.63 -24.59
N CYS A 22 1.09 9.99 -23.53
CA CYS A 22 2.14 8.98 -23.59
C CYS A 22 1.63 7.54 -23.42
N GLY A 23 0.36 7.34 -23.09
CA GLY A 23 -0.21 6.05 -22.73
C GLY A 23 -0.34 5.06 -23.90
N PRO A 24 -0.72 3.81 -23.62
CA PRO A 24 -0.84 2.77 -24.64
C PRO A 24 -1.77 3.17 -25.78
N GLY A 25 -1.39 2.81 -27.02
CA GLY A 25 -2.15 3.14 -28.23
C GLY A 25 -1.82 4.50 -28.87
N THR A 26 -0.99 5.33 -28.23
CA THR A 26 -0.56 6.63 -28.77
C THR A 26 0.68 6.51 -29.67
N ALA A 27 0.89 7.49 -30.56
CA ALA A 27 2.09 7.54 -31.41
C ALA A 27 3.41 7.68 -30.61
N PRO A 28 3.48 8.51 -29.55
CA PRO A 28 4.66 8.56 -28.68
C PRO A 28 4.96 7.22 -28.01
N TYR A 29 3.93 6.50 -27.54
CA TYR A 29 4.11 5.16 -26.96
C TYR A 29 4.70 4.17 -27.97
N ALA A 30 4.14 4.11 -29.19
CA ALA A 30 4.66 3.24 -30.23
C ALA A 30 6.11 3.56 -30.61
N LYS A 31 6.49 4.85 -30.61
CA LYS A 31 7.88 5.29 -30.82
C LYS A 31 8.79 4.84 -29.68
N ALA A 32 8.36 5.00 -28.43
CA ALA A 32 9.12 4.59 -27.26
C ALA A 32 9.36 3.07 -27.21
N LEU A 33 8.38 2.26 -27.66
CA LEU A 33 8.56 0.81 -27.81
C LEU A 33 9.61 0.45 -28.86
N ARG A 34 9.58 1.07 -30.04
CA ARG A 34 10.59 0.83 -31.09
C ARG A 34 12.00 1.18 -30.62
N GLN A 35 12.13 2.25 -29.84
CA GLN A 35 13.41 2.64 -29.24
C GLN A 35 13.90 1.58 -28.25
N LEU A 36 13.00 1.06 -27.40
CA LEU A 36 13.31 -0.02 -26.47
C LEU A 36 13.76 -1.30 -27.19
N GLU A 37 13.14 -1.66 -28.32
CA GLU A 37 13.53 -2.82 -29.16
C GLU A 37 14.92 -2.64 -29.79
N SER A 38 15.22 -1.43 -30.28
CA SER A 38 16.47 -1.14 -30.97
C SER A 38 17.71 -1.13 -30.07
N GLY A 39 17.52 -1.14 -28.74
CA GLY A 39 18.61 -1.03 -27.77
C GLY A 39 19.39 0.29 -27.83
N GLY A 40 18.88 1.27 -28.58
CA GLY A 40 19.54 2.57 -28.75
C GLY A 40 19.64 3.32 -27.43
N SER A 41 20.81 3.91 -27.14
CA SER A 41 20.95 4.92 -26.09
C SER A 41 19.96 6.04 -26.36
N ALA A 42 19.35 6.60 -25.31
CA ALA A 42 18.36 7.67 -25.39
C ALA A 42 18.87 8.90 -26.16
N ALA A 43 18.87 8.86 -27.49
CA ALA A 43 18.95 10.04 -28.31
C ALA A 43 17.70 10.84 -27.98
N ALA A 44 17.88 12.05 -27.43
CA ALA A 44 16.85 12.96 -26.93
C ALA A 44 15.57 12.79 -27.74
N ALA A 45 14.63 12.02 -27.20
CA ALA A 45 13.40 11.73 -27.88
C ALA A 45 12.60 13.02 -27.84
N ASP A 46 12.46 13.64 -29.00
CA ASP A 46 11.72 14.88 -29.31
C ASP A 46 10.26 14.93 -28.75
N ASP A 47 9.78 13.86 -28.10
CA ASP A 47 8.40 13.66 -27.63
C ASP A 47 8.25 13.48 -26.09
N ASP A 48 9.30 13.67 -25.28
CA ASP A 48 9.28 13.76 -23.79
C ASP A 48 8.64 12.60 -22.98
N CYS A 49 8.24 11.49 -23.61
CA CYS A 49 7.58 10.39 -22.91
C CYS A 49 8.57 9.43 -22.23
N ARG A 50 8.42 9.29 -20.90
CA ARG A 50 9.14 8.32 -20.06
C ARG A 50 8.15 7.49 -19.28
N TYR A 51 8.56 6.28 -18.91
CA TYR A 51 7.65 5.27 -18.41
C TYR A 51 8.13 4.66 -17.10
N LEU A 52 7.16 4.31 -16.26
CA LEU A 52 7.34 3.46 -15.10
C LEU A 52 6.34 2.31 -15.18
N VAL A 53 6.86 1.09 -15.24
CA VAL A 53 6.07 -0.14 -15.23
C VAL A 53 6.07 -0.70 -13.80
N SER A 54 4.91 -0.76 -13.16
CA SER A 54 4.71 -1.44 -11.88
C SER A 54 4.41 -2.92 -12.15
N ILE A 55 5.35 -3.79 -11.78
CA ILE A 55 5.29 -5.22 -12.00
C ILE A 55 4.54 -5.88 -10.84
N SER A 56 3.31 -6.33 -11.10
CA SER A 56 2.55 -7.15 -10.14
C SER A 56 2.99 -8.61 -10.20
N TYR A 57 3.00 -9.27 -9.06
CA TYR A 57 3.44 -10.66 -8.90
C TYR A 57 2.73 -11.31 -7.71
N ASN A 58 2.99 -12.60 -7.44
CA ASN A 58 2.29 -13.35 -6.40
C ASN A 58 2.54 -12.78 -4.99
N ARG A 59 1.67 -11.86 -4.59
CA ARG A 59 1.59 -11.18 -3.31
C ARG A 59 0.12 -10.91 -2.96
N GLY A 60 -0.16 -10.81 -1.66
CA GLY A 60 -1.50 -10.47 -1.18
C GLY A 60 -2.00 -9.13 -1.74
N LEU A 61 -3.31 -9.00 -1.88
CA LEU A 61 -3.93 -7.81 -2.49
C LEU A 61 -3.52 -6.50 -1.83
N GLY A 62 -3.42 -6.46 -0.49
CA GLY A 62 -2.95 -5.28 0.24
C GLY A 62 -1.56 -4.81 -0.20
N ASN A 63 -0.62 -5.74 -0.40
CA ASN A 63 0.73 -5.40 -0.89
C ASN A 63 0.68 -4.85 -2.32
N ARG A 64 -0.13 -5.45 -3.20
CA ARG A 64 -0.29 -4.99 -4.59
C ARG A 64 -0.85 -3.56 -4.65
N ILE A 65 -1.87 -3.25 -3.84
CA ILE A 65 -2.45 -1.89 -3.75
C ILE A 65 -1.40 -0.88 -3.27
N LEU A 66 -0.66 -1.19 -2.20
CA LEU A 66 0.39 -0.32 -1.67
C LEU A 66 1.56 -0.13 -2.66
N ALA A 67 1.93 -1.18 -3.38
CA ALA A 67 2.94 -1.13 -4.43
C ALA A 67 2.51 -0.21 -5.58
N ILE A 68 1.28 -0.35 -6.08
CA ILE A 68 0.73 0.51 -7.14
C ILE A 68 0.69 1.97 -6.69
N ALA A 69 0.23 2.26 -5.47
CA ALA A 69 0.22 3.62 -4.93
C ALA A 69 1.63 4.22 -4.83
N SER A 70 2.61 3.42 -4.43
CA SER A 70 4.02 3.83 -4.33
C SER A 70 4.64 4.10 -5.71
N ALA A 71 4.38 3.22 -6.67
CA ALA A 71 4.78 3.37 -8.07
C ALA A 71 4.16 4.65 -8.67
N PHE A 72 2.88 4.91 -8.42
CA PHE A 72 2.21 6.12 -8.87
C PHE A 72 2.81 7.39 -8.26
N LEU A 73 3.04 7.42 -6.94
CA LEU A 73 3.70 8.56 -6.30
C LEU A 73 5.04 8.87 -6.98
N TYR A 74 5.85 7.83 -7.19
CA TYR A 74 7.14 7.99 -7.84
C TYR A 74 7.03 8.41 -9.32
N ALA A 75 6.03 7.91 -10.05
CA ALA A 75 5.74 8.32 -11.43
C ALA A 75 5.34 9.81 -11.53
N VAL A 76 4.53 10.31 -10.58
CA VAL A 76 4.16 11.75 -10.49
C VAL A 76 5.37 12.63 -10.15
N LEU A 77 6.25 12.17 -9.26
CA LEU A 77 7.48 12.88 -8.88
C LEU A 77 8.49 12.95 -10.02
N THR A 78 8.58 11.89 -10.82
CA THR A 78 9.57 11.76 -11.91
C THR A 78 9.03 12.07 -13.29
N GLU A 79 7.76 12.47 -13.39
CA GLU A 79 7.06 12.80 -14.63
C GLU A 79 7.12 11.67 -15.66
N ARG A 80 6.70 10.48 -15.21
CA ARG A 80 6.60 9.27 -16.02
C ARG A 80 5.15 8.84 -16.16
N ALA A 81 4.77 8.34 -17.34
CA ALA A 81 3.52 7.62 -17.51
C ALA A 81 3.60 6.30 -16.73
N LEU A 82 2.53 5.95 -16.01
CA LEU A 82 2.44 4.74 -15.21
C LEU A 82 1.78 3.62 -16.02
N LEU A 83 2.39 2.45 -16.02
CA LEU A 83 1.81 1.23 -16.59
C LEU A 83 1.82 0.13 -15.53
N ILE A 84 0.71 -0.60 -15.40
CA ILE A 84 0.56 -1.69 -14.42
C ILE A 84 0.60 -3.02 -15.16
N GLU A 85 1.70 -3.75 -15.01
CA GLU A 85 1.76 -5.14 -15.44
C GLU A 85 0.96 -5.97 -14.43
N GLN A 86 -0.14 -6.52 -14.91
CA GLN A 86 -1.10 -7.23 -14.08
C GLN A 86 -0.64 -8.66 -13.78
N TYR A 87 -1.11 -9.18 -12.64
CA TYR A 87 -0.92 -10.57 -12.29
C TYR A 87 -2.23 -11.32 -12.51
N HIS A 88 -2.34 -12.02 -13.64
CA HIS A 88 -3.57 -12.73 -14.06
C HIS A 88 -4.81 -11.84 -14.29
N GLY A 89 -4.62 -10.58 -14.72
CA GLY A 89 -5.73 -9.67 -15.06
C GLY A 89 -6.50 -9.14 -13.84
N ASP A 90 -5.89 -9.25 -12.66
CA ASP A 90 -6.44 -8.86 -11.37
C ASP A 90 -6.84 -7.38 -11.29
N VAL A 91 -5.99 -6.46 -11.74
CA VAL A 91 -6.23 -5.01 -11.60
C VAL A 91 -7.47 -4.56 -12.36
N ALA A 92 -7.62 -4.98 -13.62
CA ALA A 92 -8.77 -4.63 -14.47
C ALA A 92 -10.09 -5.20 -13.94
N ALA A 93 -10.04 -6.35 -13.27
CA ALA A 93 -11.23 -6.96 -12.67
C ALA A 93 -11.63 -6.28 -11.35
N LEU A 94 -10.67 -5.68 -10.64
CA LEU A 94 -10.86 -5.10 -9.32
C LEU A 94 -11.15 -3.59 -9.35
N PHE A 95 -10.54 -2.87 -10.29
CA PHE A 95 -10.56 -1.41 -10.32
C PHE A 95 -10.99 -0.84 -11.67
N CYS A 96 -11.63 0.33 -11.63
CA CYS A 96 -11.88 1.16 -12.81
C CYS A 96 -10.58 1.80 -13.32
N GLU A 97 -10.63 2.36 -14.53
CA GLU A 97 -9.56 3.22 -15.05
C GLU A 97 -9.48 4.54 -14.25
N PRO A 98 -8.32 4.89 -13.67
CA PRO A 98 -8.18 6.10 -12.86
C PRO A 98 -7.92 7.36 -13.69
N PHE A 99 -7.52 7.22 -14.96
CA PHE A 99 -7.11 8.32 -15.82
C PHE A 99 -8.11 8.51 -16.96
N PRO A 100 -8.67 9.72 -17.16
CA PRO A 100 -9.63 9.97 -18.23
C PRO A 100 -9.06 9.69 -19.63
N GLU A 101 -9.85 9.01 -20.47
CA GLU A 101 -9.58 8.79 -21.90
C GLU A 101 -8.28 8.02 -22.21
N THR A 102 -7.75 7.27 -21.25
CA THR A 102 -6.54 6.47 -21.43
C THR A 102 -6.59 5.24 -20.52
N THR A 103 -5.53 4.43 -20.55
CA THR A 103 -5.39 3.27 -19.66
C THR A 103 -4.05 3.31 -18.93
N TRP A 104 -4.08 2.88 -17.68
CA TRP A 104 -2.88 2.54 -16.91
C TRP A 104 -2.47 1.08 -17.07
N LEU A 105 -3.25 0.25 -17.76
CA LEU A 105 -2.94 -1.17 -17.89
C LEU A 105 -1.80 -1.36 -18.89
N PHE A 106 -0.83 -2.18 -18.50
CA PHE A 106 0.23 -2.59 -19.40
C PHE A 106 -0.37 -3.45 -20.53
N PRO A 107 -0.06 -3.16 -21.81
CA PRO A 107 -0.66 -3.88 -22.93
C PRO A 107 -0.19 -5.34 -22.95
N ASP A 108 -1.04 -6.23 -23.47
CA ASP A 108 -0.77 -7.67 -23.52
C ASP A 108 0.66 -7.98 -24.00
N GLY A 109 1.39 -8.75 -23.20
CA GLY A 109 2.84 -8.98 -23.32
C GLY A 109 3.34 -9.58 -24.63
N ARG A 110 2.46 -9.88 -25.59
CA ARG A 110 2.86 -10.22 -26.97
C ARG A 110 3.40 -9.01 -27.75
N ARG A 111 3.06 -7.79 -27.34
CA ARG A 111 3.46 -6.54 -28.03
C ARG A 111 4.56 -5.76 -27.32
N PHE A 112 5.00 -6.22 -26.14
CA PHE A 112 6.07 -5.55 -25.40
C PHE A 112 7.44 -6.19 -25.69
N PRO A 113 8.50 -5.40 -25.92
CA PRO A 113 9.83 -5.90 -26.31
C PRO A 113 10.49 -6.80 -25.27
N LEU A 114 10.31 -6.47 -23.99
CA LEU A 114 10.90 -7.24 -22.90
C LEU A 114 9.99 -8.40 -22.55
N ARG A 115 10.44 -9.61 -22.87
CA ARG A 115 9.69 -10.83 -22.55
C ARG A 115 9.84 -11.16 -21.07
N ILE A 116 8.72 -11.52 -20.45
CA ILE A 116 8.62 -12.07 -19.08
C ILE A 116 9.25 -11.15 -18.02
N LEU A 117 8.72 -9.93 -17.89
CA LEU A 117 9.09 -8.99 -16.82
C LEU A 117 8.99 -9.60 -15.40
N ARG A 118 8.10 -10.59 -15.22
CA ARG A 118 7.94 -11.32 -13.97
C ARG A 118 9.19 -12.10 -13.52
N ASP A 119 10.03 -12.53 -14.45
CA ASP A 119 11.26 -13.28 -14.16
C ASP A 119 12.38 -12.37 -13.63
N LEU A 120 12.23 -11.05 -13.72
CA LEU A 120 13.16 -10.11 -13.13
C LEU A 120 13.21 -10.27 -11.60
N ASP A 121 14.43 -10.32 -11.09
CA ASP A 121 14.78 -10.51 -9.68
C ASP A 121 16.06 -9.74 -9.31
N GLY A 122 16.45 -9.74 -8.04
CA GLY A 122 17.65 -9.04 -7.57
C GLY A 122 18.97 -9.48 -8.24
N LYS A 123 18.99 -10.62 -8.95
CA LYS A 123 20.17 -11.15 -9.67
C LYS A 123 20.20 -10.74 -11.14
N SER A 124 19.12 -10.15 -11.65
CA SER A 124 19.03 -9.65 -13.03
C SER A 124 20.08 -8.59 -13.27
N LYS A 125 20.78 -8.65 -14.41
CA LYS A 125 21.92 -7.76 -14.71
C LYS A 125 21.49 -6.29 -14.85
N GLU A 126 20.22 -6.10 -15.19
CA GLU A 126 19.55 -4.82 -15.39
C GLU A 126 19.03 -4.23 -14.08
N SER A 127 19.15 -4.95 -12.96
CA SER A 127 18.78 -4.41 -11.65
C SER A 127 19.68 -3.24 -11.28
N LEU A 128 19.10 -2.20 -10.67
CA LEU A 128 19.85 -1.06 -10.15
C LEU A 128 21.01 -1.54 -9.26
N GLY A 129 20.77 -2.48 -8.36
CA GLY A 129 21.81 -3.02 -7.49
C GLY A 129 22.99 -3.62 -8.25
N ASN A 130 22.74 -4.39 -9.33
CA ASN A 130 23.81 -5.01 -10.10
C ASN A 130 24.52 -4.04 -11.04
N LEU A 131 23.82 -3.07 -11.61
CA LEU A 131 24.44 -1.97 -12.35
C LEU A 131 25.41 -1.18 -11.44
N LEU A 132 25.02 -0.90 -10.19
CA LEU A 132 25.87 -0.16 -9.27
C LEU A 132 27.10 -0.94 -8.78
N LYS A 133 26.99 -2.27 -8.65
CA LYS A 133 28.14 -3.13 -8.29
C LYS A 133 29.19 -3.19 -9.40
N ASN A 134 28.79 -2.96 -10.65
CA ASN A 134 29.71 -2.96 -11.78
C ASN A 134 30.19 -1.54 -12.09
N THR A 135 31.33 -1.14 -11.52
CA THR A 135 31.89 0.22 -11.58
C THR A 135 32.18 0.76 -12.99
N SER A 136 32.35 -0.14 -13.98
CA SER A 136 32.48 0.24 -15.39
C SER A 136 31.17 0.73 -16.01
N SER A 137 30.02 0.32 -15.46
CA SER A 137 28.69 0.66 -15.96
C SER A 137 28.12 1.96 -15.38
N SER A 138 28.54 2.38 -14.17
CA SER A 138 28.04 3.60 -13.53
C SER A 138 28.56 4.88 -14.19
N SER A 139 29.84 4.89 -14.60
CA SER A 139 30.44 5.97 -15.40
C SER A 139 29.81 6.04 -16.80
N SER A 140 29.62 4.88 -17.46
CA SER A 140 28.97 4.79 -18.77
C SER A 140 27.49 5.20 -18.75
N TRP A 141 26.76 5.04 -17.64
CA TRP A 141 25.36 5.44 -17.54
C TRP A 141 25.21 6.96 -17.70
N SER A 142 26.05 7.75 -17.03
CA SER A 142 25.96 9.22 -17.08
C SER A 142 26.08 9.76 -18.50
N ASP A 143 26.90 9.13 -19.34
CA ASP A 143 27.10 9.50 -20.75
C ASP A 143 26.07 8.86 -21.70
N ARG A 144 25.66 7.62 -21.41
CA ARG A 144 24.67 6.86 -22.20
C ARG A 144 23.74 6.08 -21.27
N PRO A 145 22.58 6.66 -20.92
CA PRO A 145 21.63 5.97 -20.06
C PRO A 145 21.14 4.67 -20.70
N PRO A 146 20.97 3.58 -19.91
CA PRO A 146 20.39 2.36 -20.41
C PRO A 146 18.94 2.61 -20.85
N PRO A 147 18.44 1.89 -21.87
CA PRO A 147 17.08 2.05 -22.36
C PRO A 147 16.04 1.72 -21.29
N TYR A 148 16.38 0.83 -20.34
CA TYR A 148 15.58 0.55 -19.17
C TYR A 148 16.44 0.20 -17.94
N VAL A 149 15.87 0.37 -16.75
CA VAL A 149 16.46 -0.08 -15.47
C VAL A 149 15.42 -0.85 -14.68
N TYR A 150 15.80 -2.00 -14.14
CA TYR A 150 14.97 -2.78 -13.23
C TYR A 150 15.21 -2.34 -11.78
N LEU A 151 14.13 -2.05 -11.06
CA LEU A 151 14.12 -1.62 -9.67
C LEU A 151 13.58 -2.76 -8.81
N ASN A 152 14.51 -3.51 -8.21
CA ASN A 152 14.21 -4.56 -7.26
C ASN A 152 13.97 -3.94 -5.86
N LEU A 153 12.73 -3.61 -5.55
CA LEU A 153 12.35 -2.90 -4.31
C LEU A 153 11.39 -3.71 -3.44
N GLU A 154 11.44 -5.04 -3.56
CA GLU A 154 10.71 -5.94 -2.66
C GLU A 154 11.34 -6.02 -1.28
N GLY A 155 10.65 -6.63 -0.32
CA GLY A 155 11.06 -6.67 1.08
C GLY A 155 12.48 -7.20 1.33
N GLY A 156 13.01 -8.05 0.44
CA GLY A 156 14.36 -8.62 0.47
C GLY A 156 15.42 -7.88 -0.35
N ALA A 157 15.13 -6.66 -0.84
CA ALA A 157 16.07 -5.86 -1.63
C ALA A 157 17.40 -5.62 -0.90
N ASP A 158 18.50 -5.71 -1.63
CA ASP A 158 19.83 -5.59 -1.05
C ASP A 158 20.25 -4.13 -0.80
N PHE A 159 21.45 -3.94 -0.25
CA PHE A 159 21.99 -2.60 0.03
C PHE A 159 22.07 -1.72 -1.23
N HIS A 160 22.52 -2.25 -2.37
CA HIS A 160 22.73 -1.49 -3.59
C HIS A 160 21.39 -1.15 -4.26
N ASP A 161 20.43 -2.08 -4.24
CA ASP A 161 19.05 -1.80 -4.67
C ASP A 161 18.45 -0.64 -3.85
N LYS A 162 18.70 -0.64 -2.53
CA LYS A 162 18.25 0.40 -1.60
C LYS A 162 18.96 1.74 -1.76
N LEU A 163 20.01 1.85 -2.57
CA LEU A 163 20.54 3.15 -3.01
C LEU A 163 19.57 3.89 -3.93
N PHE A 164 18.48 3.26 -4.38
CA PHE A 164 17.33 3.93 -4.99
C PHE A 164 16.90 5.19 -4.23
N TYR A 165 16.99 5.22 -2.90
CA TYR A 165 16.58 6.37 -2.08
C TYR A 165 17.63 7.51 -2.01
N CYS A 166 18.74 7.39 -2.73
CA CYS A 166 19.83 8.37 -2.73
C CYS A 166 19.78 9.30 -3.95
N ASP A 167 20.13 10.58 -3.75
CA ASP A 167 20.05 11.62 -4.79
C ASP A 167 20.95 11.37 -6.00
N GLU A 168 22.09 10.70 -5.81
CA GLU A 168 22.98 10.32 -6.90
C GLU A 168 22.30 9.32 -7.84
N GLN A 169 21.72 8.27 -7.28
CA GLN A 169 21.01 7.25 -8.04
C GLN A 169 19.69 7.80 -8.63
N GLN A 170 19.00 8.70 -7.93
CA GLN A 170 17.83 9.41 -8.49
C GLN A 170 18.18 10.24 -9.73
N ARG A 171 19.36 10.88 -9.77
CA ARG A 171 19.84 11.59 -10.97
C ARG A 171 20.10 10.64 -12.13
N LEU A 172 20.72 9.49 -11.87
CA LEU A 172 20.95 8.46 -12.89
C LEU A 172 19.62 7.91 -13.46
N LEU A 173 18.68 7.57 -12.57
CA LEU A 173 17.36 7.06 -12.93
C LEU A 173 16.53 8.06 -13.74
N ARG A 174 16.77 9.37 -13.61
CA ARG A 174 16.08 10.40 -14.41
C ARG A 174 16.36 10.23 -15.91
N GLY A 175 17.56 9.79 -16.28
CA GLY A 175 17.98 9.62 -17.67
C GLY A 175 17.44 8.36 -18.36
N ALA A 176 17.06 7.33 -17.60
CA ALA A 176 16.53 6.09 -18.17
C ALA A 176 15.10 6.28 -18.69
N PRO A 177 14.77 5.99 -19.97
CA PRO A 177 13.41 6.16 -20.49
C PRO A 177 12.39 5.25 -19.83
N TRP A 178 12.76 4.00 -19.52
CA TRP A 178 11.89 3.00 -18.89
C TRP A 178 12.41 2.59 -17.52
N LEU A 179 11.54 2.63 -16.51
CA LEU A 179 11.80 2.04 -15.20
C LEU A 179 10.85 0.86 -15.00
N LEU A 180 11.39 -0.28 -14.61
CA LEU A 180 10.64 -1.50 -14.35
C LEU A 180 10.67 -1.77 -12.84
N MET A 181 9.59 -1.49 -12.13
CA MET A 181 9.56 -1.52 -10.67
C MET A 181 8.83 -2.75 -10.17
N LYS A 182 9.49 -3.57 -9.35
CA LYS A 182 8.88 -4.69 -8.63
C LYS A 182 9.04 -4.46 -7.14
N THR A 183 7.91 -4.36 -6.44
CA THR A 183 7.87 -4.10 -4.99
C THR A 183 6.60 -4.69 -4.37
N ASP A 184 6.68 -5.04 -3.10
CA ASP A 184 5.57 -5.46 -2.25
C ASP A 184 5.39 -4.55 -1.02
N CYS A 185 6.00 -3.36 -1.06
CA CYS A 185 6.10 -2.43 0.05
C CYS A 185 5.43 -1.07 -0.26
N TYR A 186 5.05 -0.35 0.79
CA TYR A 186 4.66 1.06 0.71
C TYR A 186 5.90 1.97 0.81
N LEU A 187 6.34 2.56 -0.30
CA LEU A 187 7.66 3.21 -0.40
C LEU A 187 7.66 4.68 0.02
N ALA A 188 6.49 5.29 0.25
CA ALA A 188 6.38 6.73 0.49
C ALA A 188 7.27 7.24 1.62
N PRO A 189 7.36 6.60 2.82
CA PRO A 189 8.26 7.07 3.87
C PRO A 189 9.73 7.16 3.43
N GLY A 190 10.20 6.20 2.61
CA GLY A 190 11.55 6.22 2.05
C GLY A 190 11.76 7.35 1.03
N LEU A 191 10.74 7.63 0.19
CA LEU A 191 10.80 8.74 -0.77
C LEU A 191 10.86 10.11 -0.06
N PHE A 192 10.17 10.26 1.08
CA PHE A 192 10.25 11.46 1.91
C PHE A 192 11.62 11.65 2.59
N LEU A 193 12.46 10.63 2.65
CA LEU A 193 13.84 10.73 3.15
C LEU A 193 14.86 11.03 2.05
N ALA A 194 14.47 11.00 0.77
CA ALA A 194 15.33 11.37 -0.36
C ALA A 194 15.35 12.89 -0.57
N PRO A 195 16.46 13.61 -0.30
CA PRO A 195 16.47 15.08 -0.28
C PRO A 195 16.03 15.72 -1.61
N SER A 196 16.41 15.13 -2.74
CA SER A 196 16.01 15.60 -4.08
C SER A 196 14.50 15.53 -4.36
N LEU A 197 13.74 14.73 -3.60
CA LEU A 197 12.29 14.58 -3.76
C LEU A 197 11.49 15.35 -2.70
N GLN A 198 12.12 15.69 -1.57
CA GLN A 198 11.44 16.29 -0.41
C GLN A 198 10.67 17.57 -0.76
N GLY A 199 11.27 18.48 -1.53
CA GLY A 199 10.64 19.76 -1.84
C GLY A 199 9.35 19.65 -2.66
N GLU A 200 9.25 18.67 -3.57
CA GLU A 200 7.99 18.36 -4.28
C GLU A 200 6.98 17.69 -3.35
N LEU A 201 7.43 16.69 -2.59
CA LEU A 201 6.59 15.96 -1.64
C LEU A 201 5.95 16.86 -0.58
N HIS A 202 6.70 17.83 -0.04
CA HIS A 202 6.21 18.76 0.98
C HIS A 202 5.15 19.73 0.42
N ARG A 203 5.24 20.09 -0.86
CA ARG A 203 4.22 20.93 -1.53
C ARG A 203 2.99 20.12 -1.88
N MET A 204 3.16 18.87 -2.34
CA MET A 204 2.05 17.96 -2.62
C MET A 204 1.28 17.60 -1.35
N PHE A 205 2.00 17.28 -0.27
CA PHE A 205 1.44 16.78 0.98
C PHE A 205 1.90 17.63 2.17
N PRO A 206 1.26 18.80 2.40
CA PRO A 206 1.48 19.56 3.63
C PRO A 206 1.21 18.70 4.87
N GLU A 207 0.10 17.97 4.86
CA GLU A 207 -0.29 16.92 5.81
C GLU A 207 0.39 15.59 5.43
N LYS A 208 1.53 15.30 6.06
CA LYS A 208 2.37 14.13 5.69
C LYS A 208 1.76 12.80 6.10
N ASN A 209 0.78 12.83 6.99
CA ASN A 209 0.02 11.66 7.43
C ASN A 209 -1.19 11.33 6.54
N ALA A 210 -1.32 11.93 5.35
CA ALA A 210 -2.46 11.72 4.45
C ALA A 210 -2.07 11.36 3.00
N VAL A 211 -0.84 10.88 2.77
CA VAL A 211 -0.30 10.58 1.44
C VAL A 211 -1.08 9.44 0.79
N PHE A 212 -1.16 8.27 1.43
CA PHE A 212 -1.93 7.15 0.91
C PHE A 212 -3.42 7.45 0.90
N HIS A 213 -3.93 8.24 1.86
CA HIS A 213 -5.33 8.64 1.87
C HIS A 213 -5.72 9.36 0.57
N HIS A 214 -4.92 10.33 0.13
CA HIS A 214 -5.18 11.06 -1.11
C HIS A 214 -4.95 10.21 -2.36
N LEU A 215 -3.81 9.52 -2.43
CA LEU A 215 -3.47 8.72 -3.62
C LEU A 215 -4.37 7.50 -3.78
N GLY A 216 -4.67 6.81 -2.68
CA GLY A 216 -5.54 5.64 -2.68
C GLY A 216 -6.94 5.96 -3.16
N ARG A 217 -7.54 7.06 -2.67
CA ARG A 217 -8.87 7.52 -3.09
C ARG A 217 -8.92 8.08 -4.52
N TYR A 218 -7.78 8.46 -5.07
CA TYR A 218 -7.67 8.93 -6.45
C TYR A 218 -7.49 7.76 -7.44
N LEU A 219 -6.71 6.73 -7.07
CA LEU A 219 -6.40 5.61 -7.96
C LEU A 219 -7.43 4.50 -7.91
N PHE A 220 -7.83 4.10 -6.70
CA PHE A 220 -8.56 2.86 -6.51
C PHE A 220 -10.04 3.17 -6.45
N HIS A 221 -10.72 2.94 -7.58
CA HIS A 221 -12.17 2.97 -7.65
C HIS A 221 -12.64 1.54 -7.92
N PRO A 222 -13.42 0.89 -7.04
CA PRO A 222 -13.83 -0.49 -7.24
C PRO A 222 -14.64 -0.65 -8.54
N ALA A 223 -14.33 -1.69 -9.31
CA ALA A 223 -15.12 -2.06 -10.48
C ALA A 223 -16.58 -2.37 -10.07
N ASN A 224 -17.53 -2.23 -11.00
CA ASN A 224 -18.96 -2.34 -10.72
C ASN A 224 -19.36 -3.60 -9.94
N ALA A 225 -18.77 -4.75 -10.25
CA ALA A 225 -19.04 -6.01 -9.54
C ALA A 225 -18.63 -5.93 -8.06
N VAL A 226 -17.45 -5.36 -7.78
CA VAL A 226 -16.96 -5.15 -6.40
C VAL A 226 -17.80 -4.09 -5.71
N TRP A 227 -18.11 -2.98 -6.39
CA TRP A 227 -18.93 -1.91 -5.84
C TRP A 227 -20.36 -2.38 -5.50
N HIS A 228 -20.93 -3.27 -6.30
CA HIS A 228 -22.21 -3.92 -6.01
C HIS A 228 -22.14 -4.72 -4.71
N ASN A 229 -21.10 -5.54 -4.51
CA ASN A 229 -20.91 -6.30 -3.28
C ASN A 229 -20.79 -5.39 -2.05
N ILE A 230 -19.99 -4.31 -2.16
CA ILE A 230 -19.80 -3.32 -1.10
C ILE A 230 -21.14 -2.66 -0.74
N THR A 231 -21.85 -2.13 -1.74
CA THR A 231 -23.07 -1.34 -1.50
C THR A 231 -24.25 -2.19 -1.04
N ALA A 232 -24.39 -3.42 -1.57
CA ALA A 232 -25.41 -4.35 -1.12
C ALA A 232 -25.19 -4.71 0.36
N TYR A 233 -23.98 -5.14 0.72
CA TYR A 233 -23.66 -5.53 2.09
C TYR A 233 -23.79 -4.37 3.08
N HIS A 234 -23.28 -3.19 2.71
CA HIS A 234 -23.39 -2.01 3.56
C HIS A 234 -24.85 -1.63 3.80
N ARG A 235 -25.69 -1.61 2.75
CA ARG A 235 -27.11 -1.26 2.88
C ARG A 235 -27.88 -2.27 3.75
N GLU A 236 -27.59 -3.55 3.60
CA GLU A 236 -28.30 -4.61 4.32
C GLU A 236 -27.90 -4.70 5.80
N HIS A 237 -26.61 -4.53 6.11
CA HIS A 237 -26.10 -4.86 7.44
C HIS A 237 -25.53 -3.67 8.23
N LEU A 238 -25.07 -2.60 7.57
CA LEU A 238 -24.27 -1.55 8.22
C LEU A 238 -24.98 -0.18 8.26
N ALA A 239 -25.80 0.15 7.27
CA ALA A 239 -26.37 1.49 7.09
C ALA A 239 -27.29 1.96 8.23
N GLY A 240 -27.90 1.03 8.98
CA GLY A 240 -28.79 1.35 10.10
C GLY A 240 -28.09 1.57 11.44
N ALA A 241 -26.77 1.39 11.51
CA ALA A 241 -26.02 1.48 12.76
C ALA A 241 -25.84 2.93 13.23
N GLY A 242 -25.95 3.16 14.55
CA GLY A 242 -25.57 4.45 15.15
C GLY A 242 -24.06 4.63 15.26
N LYS A 243 -23.32 3.53 15.41
CA LYS A 243 -21.86 3.48 15.42
C LYS A 243 -21.36 2.19 14.78
N LEU A 244 -20.43 2.29 13.84
CA LEU A 244 -19.78 1.17 13.17
C LEU A 244 -18.36 0.94 13.70
N VAL A 245 -18.10 -0.25 14.22
CA VAL A 245 -16.77 -0.68 14.67
C VAL A 245 -16.25 -1.76 13.73
N GLY A 246 -15.18 -1.46 13.00
CA GLY A 246 -14.50 -2.42 12.13
C GLY A 246 -13.38 -3.13 12.86
N ILE A 247 -13.40 -4.46 12.87
CA ILE A 247 -12.40 -5.33 13.49
C ILE A 247 -11.74 -6.20 12.40
N GLN A 248 -10.51 -5.86 12.07
CA GLN A 248 -9.70 -6.56 11.09
C GLN A 248 -8.71 -7.51 11.77
N LEU A 249 -8.91 -8.82 11.57
CA LEU A 249 -8.13 -9.88 12.21
C LEU A 249 -7.30 -10.64 11.18
N ARG A 250 -5.99 -10.71 11.40
CA ARG A 250 -5.06 -11.50 10.57
C ARG A 250 -4.15 -12.35 11.44
N VAL A 251 -4.30 -13.67 11.30
CA VAL A 251 -3.39 -14.69 11.82
C VAL A 251 -2.42 -15.12 10.72
N TYR A 252 -1.11 -15.13 10.97
CA TYR A 252 -0.11 -15.48 9.94
C TYR A 252 0.25 -16.96 9.97
N ARG A 253 0.58 -17.52 8.80
CA ARG A 253 0.76 -18.97 8.52
C ARG A 253 1.84 -19.68 9.36
N GLY A 254 2.68 -18.95 10.11
CA GLY A 254 3.65 -19.52 11.05
C GLY A 254 3.03 -20.01 12.37
N GLU A 255 1.79 -19.62 12.65
CA GLU A 255 1.02 -20.13 13.78
C GLU A 255 0.42 -21.49 13.37
N THR A 256 0.74 -22.55 14.11
CA THR A 256 0.31 -23.95 13.83
C THR A 256 -1.22 -24.12 13.75
N ALA A 257 -1.99 -23.14 14.23
CA ALA A 257 -3.43 -23.07 14.12
C ALA A 257 -3.87 -21.86 13.27
N GLN A 258 -4.90 -22.04 12.43
CA GLN A 258 -5.51 -20.97 11.61
C GLN A 258 -6.25 -19.90 12.44
N VAL A 259 -6.44 -20.18 13.73
CA VAL A 259 -7.14 -19.37 14.72
C VAL A 259 -6.31 -19.38 15.99
N SER A 260 -6.43 -18.30 16.76
CA SER A 260 -5.70 -18.09 18.00
C SER A 260 -6.64 -17.45 19.01
N GLN A 261 -6.82 -18.11 20.15
CA GLN A 261 -7.58 -17.58 21.28
C GLN A 261 -6.94 -16.29 21.81
N VAL A 262 -5.60 -16.23 21.84
CA VAL A 262 -4.87 -15.02 22.26
C VAL A 262 -5.20 -13.82 21.38
N VAL A 263 -5.34 -14.02 20.06
CA VAL A 263 -5.74 -12.93 19.14
C VAL A 263 -7.18 -12.49 19.38
N LEU A 264 -8.10 -13.42 19.67
CA LEU A 264 -9.48 -13.09 20.03
C LEU A 264 -9.53 -12.29 21.34
N ASP A 265 -8.84 -12.78 22.37
CA ASP A 265 -8.79 -12.16 23.68
C ASP A 265 -8.14 -10.78 23.61
N GLN A 266 -7.09 -10.61 22.79
CA GLN A 266 -6.46 -9.32 22.55
C GLN A 266 -7.42 -8.33 21.87
N ALA A 267 -8.15 -8.76 20.85
CA ALA A 267 -9.12 -7.92 20.15
C ALA A 267 -10.24 -7.45 21.08
N LEU A 268 -10.83 -8.36 21.85
CA LEU A 268 -11.88 -8.05 22.82
C LEU A 268 -11.35 -7.18 23.97
N SER A 269 -10.15 -7.46 24.47
CA SER A 269 -9.51 -6.66 25.52
C SER A 269 -9.25 -5.23 25.06
N CYS A 270 -8.70 -5.06 23.86
CA CYS A 270 -8.51 -3.74 23.25
C CYS A 270 -9.85 -3.02 23.07
N ALA A 271 -10.82 -3.67 22.44
CA ALA A 271 -12.09 -3.06 22.12
C ALA A 271 -12.87 -2.61 23.37
N ARG A 272 -12.77 -3.34 24.48
CA ARG A 272 -13.37 -2.95 25.77
C ARG A 272 -12.58 -1.84 26.47
N ARG A 273 -11.25 -2.00 26.56
CA ARG A 273 -10.35 -1.03 27.22
C ARG A 273 -10.50 0.36 26.62
N GLU A 274 -10.59 0.43 25.29
CA GLU A 274 -10.72 1.67 24.53
C GLU A 274 -12.18 2.07 24.25
N LYS A 275 -13.15 1.41 24.91
CA LYS A 275 -14.59 1.74 24.86
C LYS A 275 -15.16 1.73 23.44
N LEU A 276 -14.64 0.84 22.59
CA LEU A 276 -15.19 0.55 21.27
C LEU A 276 -16.42 -0.34 21.40
N LEU A 277 -16.38 -1.28 22.34
CA LEU A 277 -17.44 -2.22 22.69
C LEU A 277 -17.83 -2.08 24.18
N PRO A 278 -19.06 -2.49 24.56
CA PRO A 278 -19.50 -2.50 25.95
C PRO A 278 -18.67 -3.48 26.80
N ALA A 279 -18.70 -3.27 28.14
CA ALA A 279 -18.02 -4.15 29.09
C ALA A 279 -18.63 -5.56 29.09
N ALA A 280 -17.83 -6.57 29.43
CA ALA A 280 -18.30 -7.95 29.52
C ALA A 280 -19.45 -8.09 30.53
N GLY A 281 -20.53 -8.80 30.17
CA GLY A 281 -21.62 -9.13 31.08
C GLY A 281 -22.67 -8.04 31.28
N THR A 282 -22.62 -6.91 30.56
CA THR A 282 -23.79 -6.01 30.46
C THR A 282 -24.82 -6.65 29.54
N ASN A 283 -25.67 -7.54 30.09
CA ASN A 283 -26.86 -8.01 29.39
C ASN A 283 -27.80 -6.82 29.17
N THR A 284 -27.71 -6.17 28.00
CA THR A 284 -28.72 -5.22 27.52
C THR A 284 -29.93 -5.98 27.01
N THR A 285 -30.51 -6.87 27.83
CA THR A 285 -31.75 -7.56 27.47
C THR A 285 -32.99 -6.69 27.71
N ASN A 286 -32.88 -5.55 28.39
CA ASN A 286 -34.02 -4.69 28.76
C ASN A 286 -33.82 -3.17 28.58
N ALA A 287 -32.90 -2.73 27.72
CA ALA A 287 -32.80 -1.31 27.38
C ALA A 287 -33.24 -1.12 25.91
N THR A 288 -34.32 -0.37 25.68
CA THR A 288 -34.55 0.30 24.39
C THR A 288 -33.40 1.27 24.18
N LEU A 289 -32.28 0.78 23.63
CA LEU A 289 -31.16 1.61 23.23
C LEU A 289 -31.67 2.59 22.17
N SER A 290 -31.30 3.85 22.30
CA SER A 290 -31.53 4.82 21.23
C SER A 290 -30.81 4.35 19.96
N LEU A 291 -31.30 4.69 18.77
CA LEU A 291 -30.62 4.36 17.50
C LEU A 291 -29.16 4.84 17.50
N SER A 292 -28.84 5.93 18.19
CA SER A 292 -27.48 6.46 18.37
C SER A 292 -26.56 5.61 19.25
N GLU A 293 -27.10 4.67 20.01
CA GLU A 293 -26.32 3.77 20.90
C GLU A 293 -26.14 2.36 20.30
N GLN A 294 -26.78 2.07 19.16
CA GLN A 294 -26.71 0.77 18.52
C GLN A 294 -25.36 0.62 17.79
N THR A 295 -24.43 -0.07 18.44
CA THR A 295 -23.11 -0.39 17.88
C THR A 295 -23.21 -1.65 17.02
N THR A 296 -22.83 -1.52 15.75
CA THR A 296 -22.70 -2.64 14.82
C THR A 296 -21.22 -2.94 14.60
N VAL A 297 -20.86 -4.22 14.65
CA VAL A 297 -19.47 -4.69 14.54
C VAL A 297 -19.26 -5.42 13.22
N LEU A 298 -18.37 -4.91 12.39
CA LEU A 298 -17.92 -5.57 11.17
C LEU A 298 -16.61 -6.32 11.44
N VAL A 299 -16.64 -7.65 11.34
CA VAL A 299 -15.45 -8.51 11.52
C VAL A 299 -14.97 -8.99 10.15
N THR A 300 -13.69 -8.77 9.85
CA THR A 300 -13.04 -9.33 8.66
C THR A 300 -11.89 -10.24 9.07
N SER A 301 -11.97 -11.50 8.67
CA SER A 301 -11.00 -12.55 8.96
C SER A 301 -11.12 -13.64 7.91
N LEU A 302 -10.02 -14.31 7.56
CA LEU A 302 -10.09 -15.51 6.72
C LEU A 302 -10.97 -16.59 7.36
N ASN A 303 -10.86 -16.78 8.68
CA ASN A 303 -11.58 -17.82 9.41
C ASN A 303 -12.82 -17.24 10.12
N PRO A 304 -14.03 -17.83 9.94
CA PRO A 304 -15.26 -17.37 10.58
C PRO A 304 -15.30 -17.54 12.10
N TRP A 305 -14.40 -18.35 12.67
CA TRP A 305 -14.36 -18.63 14.10
C TRP A 305 -14.33 -17.35 14.95
N TYR A 306 -13.60 -16.32 14.55
CA TYR A 306 -13.56 -15.06 15.28
C TYR A 306 -14.92 -14.34 15.31
N TYR A 307 -15.59 -14.27 14.16
CA TYR A 307 -16.94 -13.72 14.06
C TYR A 307 -17.92 -14.50 14.92
N GLU A 308 -17.90 -15.83 14.86
CA GLU A 308 -18.78 -16.67 15.66
C GLU A 308 -18.60 -16.39 17.15
N ARG A 309 -17.36 -16.34 17.63
CA ARG A 309 -17.05 -16.06 19.04
C ARG A 309 -17.45 -14.66 19.48
N ILE A 310 -17.19 -13.64 18.66
CA ILE A 310 -17.56 -12.25 18.96
C ILE A 310 -19.09 -12.09 18.95
N ARG A 311 -19.78 -12.72 17.99
CA ARG A 311 -21.24 -12.72 17.90
C ARG A 311 -21.90 -13.45 19.07
N ASP A 312 -21.36 -14.58 19.49
CA ASP A 312 -21.90 -15.33 20.63
C ASP A 312 -21.81 -14.52 21.94
N GLU A 313 -20.87 -13.58 22.02
CA GLU A 313 -20.71 -12.68 23.17
C GLU A 313 -21.55 -11.39 23.07
N LEU A 314 -21.61 -10.76 21.88
CA LEU A 314 -22.24 -9.45 21.69
C LEU A 314 -23.67 -9.50 21.13
N GLY A 315 -24.09 -10.64 20.58
CA GLY A 315 -25.39 -10.84 19.95
C GLY A 315 -25.43 -10.48 18.45
N GLY A 316 -26.64 -10.21 17.94
CA GLY A 316 -26.93 -10.14 16.50
C GLY A 316 -26.41 -8.93 15.73
N GLY A 317 -25.75 -7.96 16.39
CA GLY A 317 -25.16 -6.76 15.76
C GLY A 317 -23.76 -6.97 15.20
N VAL A 318 -23.29 -8.22 15.10
CA VAL A 318 -21.97 -8.59 14.59
C VAL A 318 -22.13 -9.20 13.21
N HIS A 319 -21.30 -8.81 12.26
CA HIS A 319 -21.39 -9.22 10.85
C HIS A 319 -20.00 -9.57 10.28
N GLN A 320 -19.92 -10.61 9.44
CA GLN A 320 -18.72 -10.94 8.66
C GLN A 320 -19.09 -11.15 7.19
N PRO A 321 -18.48 -10.43 6.22
CA PRO A 321 -18.89 -10.49 4.82
C PRO A 321 -18.56 -11.80 4.11
N SER A 322 -17.37 -12.36 4.34
CA SER A 322 -16.94 -13.60 3.67
C SER A 322 -16.19 -14.54 4.61
N GLN A 323 -16.07 -15.81 4.24
CA GLN A 323 -15.45 -16.88 5.04
C GLN A 323 -14.47 -17.70 4.19
N GLU A 324 -13.46 -17.04 3.65
CA GLU A 324 -12.58 -17.65 2.63
C GLU A 324 -11.68 -18.78 3.16
N ARG A 325 -11.50 -18.89 4.49
CA ARG A 325 -10.67 -19.83 5.25
C ARG A 325 -9.17 -19.73 4.97
N TRP A 326 -8.80 -19.64 3.70
CA TRP A 326 -7.43 -19.59 3.22
C TRP A 326 -7.25 -18.41 2.26
N GLN A 327 -6.07 -17.81 2.30
CA GLN A 327 -5.67 -16.85 1.27
C GLN A 327 -5.43 -17.59 -0.03
N ARG A 328 -6.15 -17.22 -1.08
CA ARG A 328 -6.03 -17.80 -2.42
C ARG A 328 -5.49 -16.74 -3.36
N SER A 329 -4.16 -16.65 -3.41
CA SER A 329 -3.49 -15.86 -4.46
C SER A 329 -3.92 -16.39 -5.83
N GLU A 330 -3.99 -15.50 -6.83
CA GLU A 330 -4.38 -15.82 -8.22
C GLU A 330 -5.87 -16.10 -8.44
N ASP A 331 -6.70 -16.01 -7.40
CA ASP A 331 -8.15 -16.12 -7.52
C ASP A 331 -8.77 -14.72 -7.54
N THR A 332 -9.20 -14.27 -8.73
CA THR A 332 -9.84 -12.97 -8.92
C THR A 332 -11.11 -12.82 -8.08
N ALA A 333 -11.90 -13.88 -7.93
CA ALA A 333 -13.12 -13.82 -7.12
C ALA A 333 -12.80 -13.69 -5.63
N HIS A 334 -11.73 -14.35 -5.16
CA HIS A 334 -11.19 -14.16 -3.81
C HIS A 334 -10.73 -12.72 -3.59
N ASP A 335 -9.98 -12.14 -4.53
CA ASP A 335 -9.52 -10.76 -4.45
C ASP A 335 -10.68 -9.74 -4.47
N MET A 336 -11.75 -9.99 -5.24
CA MET A 336 -12.94 -9.13 -5.25
C MET A 336 -13.61 -9.06 -3.86
N LYS A 337 -13.68 -10.19 -3.15
CA LYS A 337 -14.21 -10.23 -1.78
C LYS A 337 -13.28 -9.52 -0.81
N ALA A 338 -11.97 -9.79 -0.90
CA ALA A 338 -10.97 -9.11 -0.08
C ALA A 338 -11.01 -7.58 -0.27
N LEU A 339 -11.14 -7.11 -1.51
CA LEU A 339 -11.30 -5.69 -1.80
C LEU A 339 -12.59 -5.13 -1.21
N SER A 340 -13.70 -5.86 -1.36
CA SER A 340 -15.00 -5.46 -0.81
C SER A 340 -14.91 -5.26 0.71
N GLU A 341 -14.26 -6.18 1.41
CA GLU A 341 -14.03 -6.10 2.86
C GLU A 341 -13.14 -4.92 3.26
N MET A 342 -12.05 -4.64 2.52
CA MET A 342 -11.21 -3.45 2.77
C MET A 342 -12.04 -2.16 2.66
N TYR A 343 -12.93 -2.07 1.68
CA TYR A 343 -13.82 -0.92 1.50
C TYR A 343 -14.89 -0.83 2.58
N LEU A 344 -15.53 -1.94 2.94
CA LEU A 344 -16.50 -1.97 4.04
C LEU A 344 -15.88 -1.51 5.36
N LEU A 345 -14.67 -2.01 5.69
CA LEU A 345 -13.92 -1.49 6.85
C LEU A 345 -13.68 0.01 6.75
N SER A 346 -13.32 0.52 5.56
CA SER A 346 -13.05 1.96 5.39
C SER A 346 -14.27 2.86 5.65
N THR A 347 -15.49 2.29 5.70
CA THR A 347 -16.73 3.00 6.05
C THR A 347 -17.02 3.03 7.56
N CYS A 348 -16.28 2.28 8.38
CA CYS A 348 -16.51 2.25 9.82
C CYS A 348 -16.04 3.54 10.52
N ASP A 349 -16.70 3.90 11.63
CA ASP A 349 -16.37 5.07 12.44
C ASP A 349 -15.09 4.87 13.26
N VAL A 350 -14.80 3.63 13.63
CA VAL A 350 -13.56 3.25 14.32
C VAL A 350 -13.03 1.94 13.77
N LEU A 351 -11.71 1.85 13.64
CA LEU A 351 -11.02 0.67 13.16
C LEU A 351 -10.10 0.09 14.23
N LEU A 352 -10.15 -1.22 14.38
CA LEU A 352 -9.20 -2.04 15.12
C LEU A 352 -8.53 -3.00 14.12
N THR A 353 -7.22 -2.94 14.00
CA THR A 353 -6.46 -3.65 12.95
C THR A 353 -5.35 -4.51 13.53
N SER A 354 -5.06 -5.62 12.86
CA SER A 354 -3.94 -6.49 13.22
C SER A 354 -2.61 -5.92 12.72
N GLY A 355 -1.58 -5.88 13.58
CA GLY A 355 -0.24 -5.45 13.21
C GLY A 355 0.34 -6.24 12.03
N MET A 356 1.20 -5.58 11.23
CA MET A 356 1.82 -6.11 10.00
C MET A 356 0.85 -6.36 8.84
N SER A 357 -0.45 -6.13 9.00
CA SER A 357 -1.46 -6.42 7.99
C SER A 357 -1.64 -5.27 7.00
N THR A 358 -1.11 -5.44 5.79
CA THR A 358 -1.33 -4.48 4.71
C THR A 358 -2.79 -4.39 4.27
N PHE A 359 -3.61 -5.42 4.55
CA PHE A 359 -5.06 -5.36 4.41
C PHE A 359 -5.67 -4.26 5.30
N GLY A 360 -5.27 -4.23 6.57
CA GLY A 360 -5.67 -3.18 7.52
C GLY A 360 -5.16 -1.80 7.11
N TYR A 361 -3.92 -1.72 6.61
CA TYR A 361 -3.35 -0.45 6.14
C TYR A 361 -4.12 0.17 4.97
N VAL A 362 -4.61 -0.65 4.03
CA VAL A 362 -5.44 -0.16 2.92
C VAL A 362 -6.76 0.39 3.47
N ALA A 363 -7.45 -0.37 4.33
CA ALA A 363 -8.73 0.06 4.90
C ALA A 363 -8.62 1.37 5.70
N GLN A 364 -7.66 1.46 6.63
CA GLN A 364 -7.45 2.65 7.47
C GLN A 364 -7.01 3.86 6.62
N GLY A 365 -6.23 3.61 5.57
CA GLY A 365 -5.72 4.64 4.69
C GLY A 365 -6.81 5.23 3.80
N LEU A 366 -7.68 4.38 3.22
CA LEU A 366 -8.87 4.81 2.49
C LEU A 366 -9.82 5.61 3.40
N ALA A 367 -10.00 5.17 4.65
CA ALA A 367 -10.78 5.88 5.65
C ALA A 367 -10.15 7.24 6.04
N GLY A 368 -8.82 7.35 5.98
CA GLY A 368 -8.09 8.50 6.51
C GLY A 368 -8.15 8.56 8.04
N GLN A 369 -8.21 7.40 8.70
CA GLN A 369 -8.41 7.28 10.14
C GLN A 369 -7.28 6.46 10.77
N ALA A 370 -6.65 7.00 11.82
CA ALA A 370 -5.68 6.24 12.60
C ALA A 370 -6.41 5.12 13.37
N PRO A 371 -6.08 3.84 13.17
CA PRO A 371 -6.76 2.74 13.86
C PRO A 371 -6.23 2.55 15.29
N TRP A 372 -6.94 1.72 16.06
CA TRP A 372 -6.37 0.98 17.17
C TRP A 372 -5.62 -0.23 16.62
N LEU A 373 -4.31 -0.24 16.77
CA LEU A 373 -3.43 -1.27 16.24
C LEU A 373 -3.14 -2.31 17.33
N MET A 374 -3.45 -3.57 17.05
CA MET A 374 -3.02 -4.69 17.87
C MET A 374 -1.57 -5.03 17.54
N PRO A 375 -0.60 -4.78 18.45
CA PRO A 375 0.77 -5.19 18.22
C PRO A 375 0.84 -6.72 18.15
N ARG A 376 1.76 -7.23 17.34
CA ARG A 376 2.00 -8.67 17.21
C ARG A 376 3.49 -8.93 17.30
N ARG A 377 3.86 -10.11 17.79
CA ARG A 377 5.22 -10.61 17.63
C ARG A 377 5.51 -10.90 16.17
N PRO A 378 6.76 -10.73 15.71
CA PRO A 378 7.17 -11.07 14.36
C PRO A 378 6.86 -12.53 13.98
N PRO A 379 6.64 -12.85 12.69
CA PRO A 379 6.28 -14.21 12.25
C PRO A 379 7.34 -15.28 12.52
N TRP A 380 8.60 -14.87 12.76
CA TRP A 380 9.71 -15.78 13.06
C TRP A 380 9.88 -16.06 14.55
N GLU A 381 9.12 -15.40 15.42
CA GLU A 381 9.07 -15.70 16.84
C GLU A 381 7.99 -16.73 17.15
N ALA A 382 8.07 -17.37 18.32
CA ALA A 382 7.03 -18.28 18.79
C ALA A 382 5.68 -17.55 18.90
N PRO A 383 4.55 -18.23 18.61
CA PRO A 383 3.22 -17.65 18.78
C PRO A 383 3.05 -17.07 20.18
N ALA A 384 2.35 -15.94 20.27
CA ALA A 384 2.03 -15.34 21.56
C ALA A 384 1.17 -16.32 22.38
N THR A 385 1.58 -16.60 23.60
CA THR A 385 0.84 -17.41 24.58
C THR A 385 -0.04 -16.56 25.49
N GLU A 386 0.17 -15.25 25.50
CA GLU A 386 -0.49 -14.29 26.37
C GLU A 386 -0.84 -13.02 25.58
N VAL A 387 -1.91 -12.35 26.01
CA VAL A 387 -2.35 -11.07 25.45
C VAL A 387 -1.33 -9.98 25.82
N PRO A 388 -0.82 -9.19 24.86
CA PRO A 388 0.06 -8.07 25.16
C PRO A 388 -0.60 -7.04 26.09
N ASP A 389 0.18 -6.39 26.96
CA ASP A 389 -0.25 -5.20 27.71
C ASP A 389 0.61 -3.99 27.31
N PRO A 390 0.04 -2.93 26.69
CA PRO A 390 -1.37 -2.80 26.32
C PRO A 390 -1.78 -3.74 25.16
N PRO A 391 -3.07 -4.17 25.09
CA PRO A 391 -3.56 -5.08 24.06
C PRO A 391 -3.60 -4.43 22.67
N CYS A 392 -3.63 -3.11 22.62
CA CYS A 392 -3.51 -2.31 21.41
C CYS A 392 -3.00 -0.91 21.75
N VAL A 393 -2.59 -0.19 20.72
CA VAL A 393 -2.18 1.22 20.81
C VAL A 393 -2.84 2.01 19.71
N ARG A 394 -3.09 3.30 19.94
CA ARG A 394 -3.56 4.18 18.86
C ARG A 394 -2.41 4.43 17.90
N ALA A 395 -2.59 4.15 16.61
CA ALA A 395 -1.59 4.45 15.61
C ALA A 395 -1.35 5.97 15.52
N ALA A 396 -0.10 6.37 15.29
CA ALA A 396 0.29 7.78 15.17
C ALA A 396 -0.32 8.48 13.94
N SER A 397 -0.70 7.71 12.92
CA SER A 397 -1.27 8.20 11.67
C SER A 397 -2.06 7.10 10.95
N PRO A 398 -2.93 7.45 9.99
CA PRO A 398 -3.54 6.46 9.09
C PRO A 398 -2.57 5.91 8.05
N GLU A 399 -1.33 6.43 7.96
CA GLU A 399 -0.38 6.01 6.93
C GLU A 399 0.03 4.54 7.07
N PRO A 400 0.11 3.80 5.94
CA PRO A 400 0.68 2.47 5.92
C PRO A 400 2.14 2.47 6.41
N CYS A 401 2.54 1.34 6.98
CA CYS A 401 3.92 1.13 7.39
C CYS A 401 4.80 0.69 6.20
N PHE A 402 6.01 1.23 6.09
CA PHE A 402 7.03 0.76 5.17
C PHE A 402 7.89 -0.31 5.84
N HIS A 403 7.71 -1.57 5.41
CA HIS A 403 8.31 -2.75 6.03
C HIS A 403 9.81 -2.97 5.73
N SER A 404 10.37 -2.37 4.69
CA SER A 404 11.76 -2.61 4.31
C SER A 404 12.49 -1.33 3.93
N PRO A 405 12.57 -0.33 4.83
CA PRO A 405 13.26 0.90 4.53
C PRO A 405 14.77 0.69 4.32
N SER A 406 15.40 1.66 3.67
CA SER A 406 16.85 1.78 3.66
C SER A 406 17.32 2.47 4.94
N SER A 407 18.07 1.76 5.78
CA SER A 407 18.70 2.35 6.97
C SER A 407 19.91 3.24 6.62
N TYR A 408 20.27 3.37 5.35
CA TYR A 408 21.44 4.12 4.90
C TYR A 408 21.12 5.60 4.71
N ASN A 409 21.87 6.48 5.38
CA ASN A 409 21.87 7.92 5.14
C ASN A 409 22.89 8.23 4.05
N CYS A 410 22.38 8.56 2.85
CA CYS A 410 23.19 8.82 1.67
C CYS A 410 24.11 10.04 1.84
N ALA A 411 23.65 11.10 2.51
CA ALA A 411 24.41 12.33 2.72
C ALA A 411 25.56 12.11 3.71
N ALA A 412 25.30 11.40 4.81
CA ALA A 412 26.29 11.08 5.83
C ALA A 412 27.16 9.85 5.47
N ARG A 413 26.81 9.14 4.39
CA ARG A 413 27.46 7.90 3.92
C ARG A 413 27.58 6.82 5.00
N ARG A 414 26.60 6.74 5.91
CA ARG A 414 26.55 5.77 7.01
C ARG A 414 25.10 5.44 7.33
N ASN A 415 24.86 4.40 8.13
CA ASN A 415 23.51 4.11 8.59
C ASN A 415 22.99 5.20 9.54
N TYR A 416 21.69 5.43 9.57
CA TYR A 416 21.05 6.19 10.64
C TYR A 416 21.27 5.48 11.97
N ASP A 417 21.56 6.24 13.02
CA ASP A 417 21.55 5.72 14.39
C ASP A 417 20.14 5.22 14.76
N ASP A 418 19.12 6.00 14.38
CA ASP A 418 17.71 5.60 14.41
C ASP A 418 16.96 6.22 13.22
N ILE A 419 16.59 5.41 12.23
CA ILE A 419 15.82 5.88 11.07
C ILE A 419 14.43 6.42 11.46
N GLY A 420 13.88 5.98 12.59
CA GLY A 420 12.63 6.52 13.15
C GLY A 420 12.75 7.94 13.70
N LYS A 421 13.97 8.50 13.71
CA LYS A 421 14.27 9.90 14.07
C LYS A 421 14.98 10.64 12.94
N ALA A 422 14.97 10.09 11.72
CA ALA A 422 15.63 10.71 10.56
C ALA A 422 15.01 12.05 10.17
N ALA A 423 13.72 12.25 10.45
CA ALA A 423 12.97 13.48 10.20
C ALA A 423 11.77 13.59 11.16
N PRO A 424 11.26 14.79 11.47
CA PRO A 424 10.12 14.99 12.38
C PRO A 424 8.83 14.31 11.91
N PHE A 425 8.70 14.06 10.61
CA PHE A 425 7.54 13.45 9.98
C PHE A 425 7.70 11.95 9.71
N VAL A 426 8.76 11.33 10.21
CA VAL A 426 9.00 9.89 10.15
C VAL A 426 9.07 9.34 11.55
N ARG A 427 8.39 8.20 11.81
CA ARG A 427 8.50 7.47 13.07
C ARG A 427 8.57 5.97 12.82
N ARG A 428 9.04 5.23 13.83
CA ARG A 428 8.91 3.76 13.82
C ARG A 428 7.44 3.37 13.83
N CYS A 429 7.10 2.28 13.15
CA CYS A 429 5.75 1.73 13.24
C CYS A 429 5.54 1.06 14.60
N GLU A 430 4.30 1.10 15.08
CA GLU A 430 3.93 0.56 16.39
C GLU A 430 3.82 -0.97 16.37
N ASP A 431 3.76 -1.59 15.18
CA ASP A 431 3.71 -3.04 14.99
C ASP A 431 5.07 -3.69 14.69
N ALA A 432 6.09 -2.95 14.25
CA ALA A 432 7.47 -3.44 14.22
C ALA A 432 8.52 -2.32 14.28
N SER A 433 9.49 -2.49 15.17
CA SER A 433 10.47 -1.45 15.52
C SER A 433 11.49 -1.14 14.41
N TRP A 434 11.70 -2.03 13.44
CA TRP A 434 12.60 -1.80 12.30
C TRP A 434 11.92 -1.10 11.11
N TRP A 435 10.60 -0.92 11.15
CA TRP A 435 9.83 -0.30 10.09
C TRP A 435 9.57 1.18 10.35
N ILE A 436 9.16 1.92 9.31
CA ILE A 436 8.85 3.35 9.44
C ILE A 436 7.55 3.73 8.75
N LYS A 437 6.89 4.78 9.24
CA LYS A 437 5.73 5.40 8.60
C LYS A 437 5.82 6.92 8.64
N LEU A 438 4.97 7.57 7.85
CA LEU A 438 4.81 9.01 7.90
C LEU A 438 3.83 9.41 9.02
N VAL A 439 4.14 10.51 9.70
CA VAL A 439 3.29 11.14 10.71
C VAL A 439 3.19 12.64 10.44
N ASP A 440 2.25 13.32 11.08
CA ASP A 440 2.22 14.78 10.96
C ASP A 440 3.37 15.41 11.78
N GLY A 441 4.24 16.15 11.09
CA GLY A 441 5.44 16.74 11.68
C GLY A 441 5.18 18.01 12.50
N SER A 442 3.92 18.46 12.58
CA SER A 442 3.47 19.56 13.46
C SER A 442 3.36 19.15 14.93
N SER A 443 3.38 17.84 15.20
CA SER A 443 3.25 17.28 16.54
C SER A 443 4.63 17.06 17.16
N GLN A 444 5.08 18.03 17.95
CA GLN A 444 6.20 17.99 18.90
C GLN A 444 7.62 18.10 18.31
N TRP A 445 8.19 19.30 18.44
CA TRP A 445 9.51 19.51 19.03
C TRP A 445 9.43 20.66 20.02
#